data_AF-A0A0Q4UQX3-F1
#
_entry.id   AF-A0A0Q4UQX3-F1
#
_cell.length_a   1.000
_cell.length_b   1.000
_cell.length_c   1.000
_cell.angle_alpha   90.00
_cell.angle_beta   90.00
_cell.angle_gamma   90.00
#
_symmetry.space_group_name_H-M   'P 1'
#
loop_
_entity.id
_entity.type
_entity.pdbx_description
1 polymer ?
#
loop_
_entity_poly.entity_id
_entity_poly.type
_entity_poly.pdbx_seq_one_letter_code
_entity_poly.pdbx_strand_id
1 'polypeptide(L)'
;MSVGPGGPVAAPALPFSDDLAAVLSNPEYGIATEVRAYPTSDRSLIYGDLDWEVEVTHDGSVFTVHSFQRGSEEDPVAVCRDGEDVVRIILLLQAGSLLRGTGSPDPWAGAQQPPDTAPGVEMHRRDDGWIVQIAPDRSARFTDHRSETLAYEFAEVCTVPVPVLIAALTSPDAPAALASARD
;
A
#
# COMPACT_ATOMS: atom_id res chain seq x y z
N MET A 1 35.86 23.85 -17.59
CA MET A 1 35.15 22.98 -16.63
C MET A 1 33.75 22.79 -17.17
N SER A 2 33.47 21.66 -17.82
CA SER A 2 32.14 21.37 -18.40
C SER A 2 31.28 20.70 -17.34
N VAL A 3 30.15 21.32 -17.02
CA VAL A 3 29.08 20.70 -16.24
C VAL A 3 28.33 19.78 -17.21
N GLY A 4 28.39 18.46 -16.99
CA GLY A 4 27.65 17.49 -17.78
C GLY A 4 26.14 17.69 -17.65
N PRO A 5 25.33 17.21 -18.62
CA PRO A 5 23.89 17.41 -18.62
C PRO A 5 23.31 16.76 -17.36
N GLY A 6 22.53 17.54 -16.60
CA GLY A 6 21.81 17.05 -15.43
C GLY A 6 20.88 15.92 -15.86
N GLY A 7 21.30 14.68 -15.60
CA GLY A 7 20.40 13.55 -15.60
C GLY A 7 19.29 13.80 -14.56
N PRO A 8 18.13 13.14 -14.72
CA PRO A 8 17.08 13.21 -13.70
C PRO A 8 17.71 12.89 -12.34
N VAL A 9 17.64 13.84 -11.42
CA VAL A 9 18.04 13.61 -10.04
C VAL A 9 17.05 12.57 -9.53
N ALA A 10 17.54 11.37 -9.19
CA ALA A 10 16.72 10.33 -8.61
C ALA A 10 15.93 10.92 -7.44
N ALA A 11 14.61 10.79 -7.45
CA ALA A 11 13.80 11.17 -6.31
C ALA A 11 14.27 10.33 -5.11
N PRO A 12 14.41 10.93 -3.91
CA PRO A 12 14.81 10.17 -2.74
C PRO A 12 13.78 9.06 -2.49
N ALA A 13 14.26 7.84 -2.25
CA ALA A 13 13.41 6.73 -1.80
C ALA A 13 12.48 7.19 -0.68
N LEU A 14 11.25 6.68 -0.68
CA LEU A 14 10.31 6.94 0.40
C LEU A 14 10.94 6.51 1.73
N PRO A 15 11.21 7.43 2.66
CA PRO A 15 11.51 7.05 4.02
C PRO A 15 10.20 6.54 4.60
N PHE A 16 10.01 5.21 4.65
CA PHE A 16 8.91 4.67 5.44
C PHE A 16 9.07 5.20 6.86
N SER A 17 8.03 5.81 7.42
CA SER A 17 8.02 6.24 8.81
C SER A 17 8.40 5.07 9.72
N ASP A 18 9.12 5.33 10.81
CA ASP A 18 9.53 4.31 11.79
C ASP A 18 8.35 3.41 12.22
N ASP A 19 7.16 3.98 12.39
CA ASP A 19 5.95 3.24 12.78
C ASP A 19 5.49 2.21 11.72
N LEU A 20 5.61 2.55 10.43
CA LEU A 20 5.24 1.64 9.34
C LEU A 20 6.29 0.53 9.22
N ALA A 21 7.56 0.88 9.30
CA ALA A 21 8.64 -0.12 9.32
C ALA A 21 8.49 -1.07 10.51
N ALA A 22 8.11 -0.57 11.69
CA ALA A 22 7.88 -1.39 12.87
C ALA A 22 6.70 -2.37 12.72
N VAL A 23 5.59 -1.95 12.11
CA VAL A 23 4.45 -2.84 11.82
C VAL A 23 4.84 -3.91 10.81
N LEU A 24 5.48 -3.51 9.71
CA LEU A 24 5.92 -4.43 8.67
C LEU A 24 6.95 -5.43 9.22
N SER A 25 7.90 -4.99 10.04
CA SER A 25 8.94 -5.85 10.61
C SER A 25 8.54 -6.59 11.89
N ASN A 26 7.28 -6.53 12.32
CA ASN A 26 6.86 -7.24 13.53
C ASN A 26 6.85 -8.77 13.29
N PRO A 27 7.65 -9.54 14.04
CA PRO A 27 7.76 -10.99 13.85
C PRO A 27 6.49 -11.76 14.23
N GLU A 28 5.61 -11.21 15.05
CA GLU A 28 4.30 -11.81 15.35
C GLU A 28 3.38 -11.81 14.13
N TYR A 29 3.60 -10.88 13.21
CA TYR A 29 2.79 -10.70 12.00
C TYR A 29 3.45 -11.32 10.76
N GLY A 30 4.76 -11.58 10.79
CA GLY A 30 5.49 -12.24 9.70
C GLY A 30 5.48 -11.47 8.37
N ILE A 31 5.25 -10.15 8.42
CA ILE A 31 5.00 -9.33 7.23
C ILE A 31 6.31 -8.97 6.51
N ALA A 32 7.37 -8.60 7.21
CA ALA A 32 8.64 -8.29 6.59
C ALA A 32 9.81 -8.79 7.42
N THR A 33 10.67 -9.58 6.81
CA THR A 33 11.98 -9.94 7.39
C THR A 33 12.95 -8.77 7.29
N GLU A 34 12.75 -7.89 6.31
CA GLU A 34 13.60 -6.73 6.08
C GLU A 34 12.86 -5.63 5.30
N VAL A 35 13.01 -4.37 5.74
CA VAL A 35 12.57 -3.18 5.01
C VAL A 35 13.81 -2.37 4.65
N ARG A 36 14.08 -2.17 3.35
CA ARG A 36 15.21 -1.37 2.84
C ARG A 36 14.72 -0.20 2.03
N ALA A 37 14.96 1.01 2.51
CA ALA A 37 14.96 2.20 1.67
C ALA A 37 16.35 2.37 1.05
N TYR A 38 16.43 2.66 -0.24
CA TYR A 38 17.69 2.93 -0.92
C TYR A 38 17.81 4.43 -1.17
N PRO A 39 18.50 5.20 -0.31
CA PRO A 39 18.42 6.67 -0.32
C PRO A 39 18.94 7.32 -1.61
N THR A 40 19.72 6.57 -2.40
CA THR A 40 20.30 7.00 -3.67
C THR A 40 19.52 6.50 -4.89
N SER A 41 18.42 5.78 -4.69
CA SER A 41 17.49 5.41 -5.75
C SER A 41 16.07 5.85 -5.41
N ASP A 42 15.23 5.86 -6.42
CA ASP A 42 13.78 6.06 -6.36
C ASP A 42 13.03 4.83 -5.83
N ARG A 43 13.71 3.93 -5.09
CA ARG A 43 13.23 2.57 -4.79
C ARG A 43 13.27 2.27 -3.29
N SER A 44 12.21 1.63 -2.80
CA SER A 44 12.14 1.01 -1.48
C SER A 44 11.66 -0.43 -1.61
N LEU A 45 12.29 -1.35 -0.88
CA LEU A 45 12.01 -2.79 -0.90
C LEU A 45 11.52 -3.28 0.47
N ILE A 46 10.51 -4.14 0.45
CA ILE A 46 9.98 -4.85 1.61
C ILE A 46 10.07 -6.35 1.30
N TYR A 47 10.87 -7.07 2.08
CA TYR A 47 11.08 -8.51 1.93
C TYR A 47 10.21 -9.28 2.92
N GLY A 48 9.37 -10.19 2.44
CA GLY A 48 8.62 -11.11 3.29
C GLY A 48 9.36 -12.43 3.57
N ASP A 49 8.84 -13.22 4.53
CA ASP A 49 9.39 -14.54 4.90
C ASP A 49 8.96 -15.67 3.93
N LEU A 50 8.08 -15.37 2.97
CA LEU A 50 7.34 -16.35 2.13
C LEU A 50 7.61 -16.19 0.62
N ASP A 51 8.86 -15.95 0.22
CA ASP A 51 9.28 -15.75 -1.18
C ASP A 51 8.60 -14.58 -1.91
N TRP A 52 8.00 -13.62 -1.21
CA TRP A 52 7.39 -12.44 -1.82
C TRP A 52 8.16 -11.17 -1.48
N GLU A 53 8.18 -10.25 -2.43
CA GLU A 53 8.85 -8.97 -2.33
C GLU A 53 7.87 -7.89 -2.78
N VAL A 54 7.86 -6.76 -2.08
CA VAL A 54 7.15 -5.56 -2.50
C VAL A 54 8.17 -4.48 -2.81
N GLU A 55 8.08 -3.96 -4.02
CA GLU A 55 8.89 -2.85 -4.49
C GLU A 55 8.02 -1.61 -4.66
N VAL A 56 8.48 -0.50 -4.10
CA VAL A 56 7.87 0.81 -4.30
C VAL A 56 8.84 1.68 -5.06
N THR A 57 8.42 2.18 -6.23
CA THR A 57 9.18 3.14 -7.05
C THR A 57 8.51 4.51 -7.07
N HIS A 58 9.28 5.59 -7.26
CA HIS A 58 8.75 6.97 -7.29
C HIS A 58 9.40 7.84 -8.37
N ASP A 59 8.60 8.39 -9.28
CA ASP A 59 9.10 9.25 -10.38
C ASP A 59 8.97 10.78 -10.11
N GLY A 60 8.75 11.16 -8.85
CA GLY A 60 8.51 12.53 -8.42
C GLY A 60 7.05 12.82 -8.11
N SER A 61 6.09 12.27 -8.87
CA SER A 61 4.65 12.51 -8.65
C SER A 61 3.78 11.26 -8.62
N VAL A 62 4.32 10.16 -9.13
CA VAL A 62 3.67 8.86 -9.17
C VAL A 62 4.49 7.85 -8.39
N PHE A 63 3.81 7.11 -7.53
CA PHE A 63 4.37 5.95 -6.84
C PHE A 63 3.83 4.68 -7.50
N THR A 64 4.70 3.72 -7.76
CA THR A 64 4.27 2.40 -8.25
C THR A 64 4.62 1.35 -7.22
N VAL A 65 3.63 0.54 -6.85
CA VAL A 65 3.76 -0.59 -5.93
C VAL A 65 3.71 -1.87 -6.75
N HIS A 66 4.81 -2.59 -6.77
CA HIS A 66 4.94 -3.92 -7.35
C HIS A 66 4.90 -4.95 -6.22
N SER A 67 4.22 -6.07 -6.44
CA SER A 67 4.30 -7.24 -5.57
C SER A 67 4.60 -8.44 -6.44
N PHE A 68 5.65 -9.17 -6.11
CA PHE A 68 6.05 -10.32 -6.91
C PHE A 68 6.52 -11.45 -6.01
N GLN A 69 6.31 -12.67 -6.49
CA GLN A 69 6.98 -13.83 -5.93
C GLN A 69 8.38 -13.90 -6.54
N ARG A 70 9.40 -14.19 -5.73
CA ARG A 70 10.79 -14.26 -6.17
C ARG A 70 10.93 -15.22 -7.36
N GLY A 71 11.32 -14.68 -8.51
CA GLY A 71 11.45 -15.42 -9.77
C GLY A 71 10.22 -15.41 -10.70
N SER A 72 9.18 -14.62 -10.38
CA SER A 72 8.04 -14.35 -11.27
C SER A 72 8.16 -12.98 -11.96
N GLU A 73 7.38 -12.77 -13.02
CA GLU A 73 7.32 -11.49 -13.75
C GLU A 73 6.67 -10.40 -12.87
N GLU A 74 7.21 -9.18 -12.93
CA GLU A 74 6.79 -8.04 -12.11
C GLU A 74 5.56 -7.36 -12.70
N ASP A 75 4.37 -7.68 -12.20
CA ASP A 75 3.19 -6.88 -12.48
C ASP A 75 2.96 -5.83 -11.38
N PRO A 76 2.71 -4.55 -11.73
CA PRO A 76 2.34 -3.56 -10.74
C PRO A 76 1.00 -3.95 -10.11
N VAL A 77 0.92 -3.82 -8.79
CA VAL A 77 -0.33 -4.00 -8.04
C VAL A 77 -1.07 -2.69 -7.94
N ALA A 78 -0.34 -1.58 -7.77
CA ALA A 78 -0.95 -0.27 -7.70
C ALA A 78 -0.05 0.85 -8.28
N VAL A 79 -0.68 1.86 -8.89
CA VAL A 79 -0.06 3.10 -9.33
C VAL A 79 -0.78 4.26 -8.65
N CYS A 80 -0.06 5.06 -7.88
CA CYS A 80 -0.61 6.06 -6.97
C CYS A 80 -0.12 7.45 -7.37
N ARG A 81 -1.03 8.42 -7.47
CA ARG A 81 -0.71 9.82 -7.74
C ARG A 81 -0.87 10.63 -6.46
N ASP A 82 0.11 11.51 -6.19
CA ASP A 82 0.14 12.43 -5.05
C ASP A 82 -0.24 11.76 -3.71
N GLY A 83 0.57 10.79 -3.29
CA GLY A 83 0.04 9.76 -2.39
C GLY A 83 1.06 8.93 -1.65
N GLU A 84 2.02 9.54 -0.97
CA GLU A 84 2.82 8.80 0.02
C GLU A 84 1.89 8.05 1.00
N ASP A 85 0.89 8.75 1.56
CA ASP A 85 -0.09 8.10 2.44
C ASP A 85 -0.92 7.03 1.72
N VAL A 86 -1.19 7.20 0.42
CA VAL A 86 -1.88 6.19 -0.40
C VAL A 86 -1.06 4.91 -0.49
N VAL A 87 0.24 5.03 -0.76
CA VAL A 87 1.17 3.89 -0.75
C VAL A 87 1.19 3.24 0.62
N ARG A 88 1.30 4.03 1.70
CA ARG A 88 1.33 3.51 3.07
C ARG A 88 0.06 2.72 3.40
N ILE A 89 -1.11 3.21 3.01
CA ILE A 89 -2.38 2.49 3.15
C ILE A 89 -2.35 1.17 2.38
N ILE A 90 -1.91 1.17 1.12
CA ILE A 90 -1.81 -0.05 0.30
C ILE A 90 -0.88 -1.08 0.95
N LEU A 91 0.26 -0.66 1.47
CA LEU A 91 1.19 -1.54 2.19
C LEU A 91 0.58 -2.13 3.46
N LEU A 92 -0.20 -1.33 4.21
CA LEU A 92 -0.91 -1.81 5.41
C LEU A 92 -2.03 -2.81 5.05
N LEU A 93 -2.73 -2.61 3.93
CA LEU A 93 -3.74 -3.56 3.45
C LEU A 93 -3.10 -4.88 3.00
N GLN A 94 -1.96 -4.82 2.30
CA GLN A 94 -1.19 -6.02 1.96
C GLN A 94 -0.67 -6.74 3.21
N ALA A 95 -0.16 -5.99 4.19
CA ALA A 95 0.26 -6.51 5.48
C ALA A 95 -0.88 -7.23 6.22
N GLY A 96 -2.06 -6.61 6.31
CA GLY A 96 -3.22 -7.25 6.93
C GLY A 96 -3.76 -8.43 6.12
N SER A 97 -3.60 -8.42 4.79
CA SER A 97 -3.95 -9.58 3.95
C SER A 97 -3.13 -10.81 4.30
N LEU A 98 -1.85 -10.63 4.63
CA LEU A 98 -0.95 -11.71 5.05
C LEU A 98 -1.31 -12.24 6.44
N LEU A 99 -1.75 -11.36 7.34
CA LEU A 99 -2.28 -11.75 8.66
C LEU A 99 -3.48 -12.70 8.57
N ARG A 100 -4.33 -12.56 7.54
CA ARG A 100 -5.42 -13.52 7.30
C ARG A 100 -4.92 -14.94 7.12
N GLY A 101 -3.77 -15.11 6.47
CA GLY A 101 -3.16 -16.41 6.19
C GLY A 101 -2.64 -17.13 7.45
N THR A 102 -2.39 -16.39 8.53
CA THR A 102 -1.84 -16.94 9.80
C THR A 102 -2.93 -17.30 10.81
N GLY A 103 -4.21 -17.05 10.51
CA GLY A 103 -5.34 -17.30 11.42
C GLY A 103 -5.63 -16.14 12.37
N SER A 104 -5.00 -14.98 12.18
CA SER A 104 -5.35 -13.75 12.89
C SER A 104 -6.69 -13.20 12.37
N PRO A 105 -7.52 -12.58 13.24
CA PRO A 105 -8.76 -11.96 12.79
C PRO A 105 -8.44 -10.88 11.75
N ASP A 106 -9.11 -10.98 10.59
CA ASP A 106 -8.93 -10.03 9.50
C ASP A 106 -9.52 -8.67 9.89
N PRO A 107 -8.70 -7.61 10.03
CA PRO A 107 -9.21 -6.28 10.33
C PRO A 107 -10.02 -5.69 9.15
N TRP A 108 -9.90 -6.27 7.95
CA TRP A 108 -10.49 -5.80 6.70
C TRP A 108 -11.67 -6.66 6.21
N ALA A 109 -12.17 -7.59 7.02
CA ALA A 109 -13.10 -8.67 6.63
C ALA A 109 -14.41 -8.25 5.93
N GLY A 110 -14.71 -6.95 5.85
CA GLY A 110 -15.93 -6.40 5.23
C GLY A 110 -15.88 -6.18 3.72
N ALA A 111 -14.71 -6.05 3.10
CA ALA A 111 -14.57 -5.51 1.73
C ALA A 111 -14.66 -6.56 0.61
N GLN A 112 -15.64 -7.48 0.65
CA GLN A 112 -15.83 -8.54 -0.36
C GLN A 112 -16.84 -8.20 -1.48
N GLN A 113 -17.39 -7.00 -1.47
CA GLN A 113 -18.29 -6.45 -2.47
C GLN A 113 -17.84 -5.02 -2.81
N PRO A 114 -18.28 -4.40 -3.92
CA PRO A 114 -18.03 -2.98 -4.14
C PRO A 114 -18.47 -2.24 -2.86
N PRO A 115 -17.52 -1.64 -2.13
CA PRO A 115 -17.85 -1.09 -0.82
C PRO A 115 -18.75 0.11 -1.02
N ASP A 116 -19.50 0.46 0.03
CA ASP A 116 -19.86 1.86 0.20
C ASP A 116 -18.51 2.61 0.32
N THR A 117 -18.12 3.30 -0.74
CA THR A 117 -16.89 4.06 -0.78
C THR A 117 -16.89 5.09 0.34
N ALA A 118 -15.74 5.36 0.94
CA ALA A 118 -15.64 6.42 1.93
C ALA A 118 -16.20 7.76 1.37
N PRO A 119 -16.78 8.64 2.20
CA PRO A 119 -17.40 9.88 1.72
C PRO A 119 -16.45 10.71 0.84
N GLY A 120 -16.90 11.04 -0.38
CA GLY A 120 -16.12 11.81 -1.35
C GLY A 120 -15.12 10.99 -2.19
N VAL A 121 -15.05 9.68 -1.98
CA VAL A 121 -14.24 8.77 -2.80
C VAL A 121 -15.09 8.22 -3.94
N GLU A 122 -14.51 8.18 -5.14
CA GLU A 122 -15.14 7.56 -6.30
C GLU A 122 -14.35 6.33 -6.75
N MET A 123 -15.06 5.29 -7.18
CA MET A 123 -14.45 4.07 -7.70
C MET A 123 -14.92 3.77 -9.12
N HIS A 124 -13.97 3.57 -10.02
CA HIS A 124 -14.21 3.43 -11.46
C HIS A 124 -13.60 2.12 -11.99
N ARG A 125 -14.41 1.26 -12.62
CA ARG A 125 -13.92 0.07 -13.34
C ARG A 125 -13.28 0.48 -14.67
N ARG A 126 -12.12 -0.11 -14.98
CA ARG A 126 -11.41 -0.02 -16.27
C ARG A 126 -11.15 -1.42 -16.82
N ASP A 127 -10.80 -1.51 -18.10
CA ASP A 127 -10.51 -2.80 -18.76
C ASP A 127 -9.34 -3.54 -18.09
N ASP A 128 -8.38 -2.79 -17.54
CA ASP A 128 -7.17 -3.31 -16.89
C ASP A 128 -7.18 -3.12 -15.38
N GLY A 129 -8.35 -2.93 -14.75
CA GLY A 129 -8.44 -2.91 -13.29
C GLY A 129 -9.41 -1.88 -12.72
N TRP A 130 -9.03 -1.26 -11.62
CA TRP A 130 -9.86 -0.31 -10.87
C TRP A 130 -9.10 0.99 -10.60
N ILE A 131 -9.82 2.11 -10.60
CA ILE A 131 -9.29 3.40 -10.16
C ILE A 131 -10.12 3.87 -8.96
N VAL A 132 -9.44 4.18 -7.86
CA VAL A 132 -10.03 4.82 -6.69
C VAL A 132 -9.54 6.27 -6.65
N GLN A 133 -10.46 7.21 -6.84
CA GLN A 133 -10.22 8.65 -6.83
C GLN A 133 -10.59 9.21 -5.46
N ILE A 134 -9.62 9.81 -4.76
CA ILE A 134 -9.80 10.38 -3.40
C ILE A 134 -10.01 11.90 -3.50
N ALA A 135 -9.24 12.56 -4.36
CA ALA A 135 -9.33 13.98 -4.71
C ALA A 135 -8.84 14.15 -6.15
N PRO A 136 -9.07 15.27 -6.86
CA PRO A 136 -8.74 15.40 -8.29
C PRO A 136 -7.29 15.06 -8.69
N ASP A 137 -6.34 15.28 -7.79
CA ASP A 137 -4.91 15.01 -7.92
C ASP A 137 -4.44 13.74 -7.18
N ARG A 138 -5.30 13.16 -6.35
CA ARG A 138 -4.99 12.02 -5.48
C ARG A 138 -5.81 10.78 -5.83
N SER A 139 -5.13 9.74 -6.32
CA SER A 139 -5.76 8.51 -6.77
C SER A 139 -4.86 7.28 -6.65
N ALA A 140 -5.47 6.10 -6.57
CA ALA A 140 -4.80 4.82 -6.75
C ALA A 140 -5.43 4.03 -7.90
N ARG A 141 -4.62 3.50 -8.80
CA ARG A 141 -5.03 2.57 -9.83
C ARG A 141 -4.52 1.19 -9.48
N PHE A 142 -5.38 0.18 -9.52
CA PHE A 142 -5.07 -1.22 -9.26
C PHE A 142 -5.17 -1.99 -10.56
N THR A 143 -4.09 -2.65 -10.99
CA THR A 143 -3.86 -3.05 -12.40
C THR A 143 -4.09 -4.53 -12.73
N ASP A 144 -4.57 -5.33 -11.78
CA ASP A 144 -4.88 -6.75 -12.02
C ASP A 144 -6.20 -7.20 -11.34
N HIS A 145 -6.82 -8.27 -11.86
CA HIS A 145 -8.00 -8.92 -11.27
C HIS A 145 -7.75 -9.40 -9.84
N ARG A 146 -6.50 -9.76 -9.50
CA ARG A 146 -6.11 -10.11 -8.13
C ARG A 146 -6.12 -8.92 -7.18
N SER A 147 -6.09 -7.70 -7.72
CA SER A 147 -6.10 -6.44 -6.96
C SER A 147 -7.51 -5.87 -6.78
N GLU A 148 -8.56 -6.56 -7.22
CA GLU A 148 -9.94 -6.10 -7.06
C GLU A 148 -10.33 -5.98 -5.58
N THR A 149 -10.10 -7.02 -4.79
CA THR A 149 -10.34 -6.98 -3.34
C THR A 149 -9.53 -5.88 -2.67
N LEU A 150 -8.27 -5.70 -3.09
CA LEU A 150 -7.42 -4.64 -2.57
C LEU A 150 -7.97 -3.24 -2.92
N ALA A 151 -8.55 -3.07 -4.10
CA ALA A 151 -9.18 -1.82 -4.52
C ALA A 151 -10.43 -1.52 -3.67
N TYR A 152 -11.22 -2.54 -3.32
CA TYR A 152 -12.37 -2.41 -2.42
C TYR A 152 -11.92 -2.04 -1.00
N GLU A 153 -10.98 -2.79 -0.44
CA GLU A 153 -10.43 -2.50 0.88
C GLU A 153 -9.85 -1.09 0.94
N PHE A 154 -9.13 -0.68 -0.12
CA PHE A 154 -8.58 0.66 -0.23
C PHE A 154 -9.67 1.73 -0.28
N ALA A 155 -10.70 1.57 -1.12
CA ALA A 155 -11.79 2.55 -1.23
C ALA A 155 -12.58 2.75 0.06
N GLU A 156 -12.59 1.75 0.95
CA GLU A 156 -13.25 1.81 2.25
C GLU A 156 -12.43 2.57 3.30
N VAL A 157 -11.09 2.54 3.22
CA VAL A 157 -10.21 3.07 4.28
C VAL A 157 -9.29 4.20 3.84
N CYS A 158 -9.30 4.61 2.57
CA CYS A 158 -8.32 5.56 2.03
C CYS A 158 -8.43 6.99 2.59
N THR A 159 -9.50 7.29 3.32
CA THR A 159 -9.70 8.55 4.07
C THR A 159 -9.30 8.43 5.55
N VAL A 160 -9.05 7.22 6.05
CA VAL A 160 -8.67 6.97 7.45
C VAL A 160 -7.20 7.32 7.64
N PRO A 161 -6.84 8.04 8.72
CA PRO A 161 -5.44 8.38 8.98
C PRO A 161 -4.55 7.14 9.15
N VAL A 162 -3.37 7.13 8.53
CA VAL A 162 -2.38 6.04 8.60
C VAL A 162 -2.10 5.57 10.04
N PRO A 163 -1.93 6.44 11.05
CA PRO A 163 -1.71 5.99 12.43
C PRO A 163 -2.88 5.18 13.01
N VAL A 164 -4.12 5.47 12.59
CA VAL A 164 -5.31 4.72 13.02
C VAL A 164 -5.33 3.33 12.38
N LEU A 165 -4.94 3.22 11.10
CA LEU A 165 -4.81 1.93 10.41
C LEU A 165 -3.72 1.06 11.03
N ILE A 166 -2.58 1.65 11.41
CA ILE A 166 -1.52 0.98 12.16
C ILE A 166 -2.05 0.46 13.51
N ALA A 167 -2.76 1.30 14.27
CA ALA A 167 -3.34 0.90 15.54
C ALA A 167 -4.37 -0.23 15.38
N ALA A 168 -5.17 -0.20 14.31
CA ALA A 168 -6.10 -1.27 13.99
C ALA A 168 -5.35 -2.59 13.74
N LEU A 169 -4.31 -2.61 12.89
CA LEU A 169 -3.56 -3.85 12.61
C LEU A 169 -2.89 -4.47 13.83
N THR A 170 -2.58 -3.68 14.85
CA THR A 170 -1.81 -4.10 16.03
C THR A 170 -2.67 -4.36 17.27
N SER A 171 -3.98 -4.14 17.19
CA SER A 171 -4.90 -4.30 18.32
C SER A 171 -5.86 -5.47 18.12
N PRO A 172 -6.13 -6.29 19.15
CA PRO A 172 -7.17 -7.32 19.07
C PRO A 172 -8.58 -6.74 18.88
N ASP A 173 -8.79 -5.44 19.16
CA ASP A 173 -10.06 -4.72 18.96
C ASP A 173 -10.17 -4.03 17.59
N ALA A 174 -9.26 -4.34 16.65
CA ALA A 174 -9.15 -3.72 15.32
C ALA A 174 -10.48 -3.43 14.61
N PRO A 175 -11.44 -4.38 14.53
CA PRO A 175 -12.64 -4.16 13.74
C PRO A 175 -13.53 -3.04 14.31
N ALA A 176 -13.55 -2.88 15.64
CA ALA A 176 -14.35 -1.85 16.30
C ALA A 176 -13.70 -0.45 16.17
N ALA A 177 -12.37 -0.37 16.26
CA ALA A 177 -11.63 0.87 16.05
C ALA A 177 -11.76 1.36 14.60
N LEU A 178 -11.73 0.43 13.65
CA LEU A 178 -11.86 0.74 12.22
C LEU A 178 -13.27 1.22 11.88
N ALA A 179 -14.31 0.58 12.42
CA ALA A 179 -15.70 1.01 12.24
C ALA A 179 -15.92 2.45 12.75
N SER A 180 -15.40 2.79 13.93
CA SER A 180 -15.52 4.13 14.51
C SER A 180 -14.72 5.22 13.79
N ALA A 181 -13.70 4.87 13.00
CA ALA A 181 -12.91 5.82 12.24
C ALA A 181 -13.48 6.11 10.83
N ARG A 182 -14.49 5.34 10.42
CA ARG A 182 -15.18 5.49 9.13
C ARG A 182 -16.40 6.40 9.22
N ASP A 183 -17.01 6.51 10.41
CA ASP A 183 -18.15 7.38 10.75
C ASP A 183 -17.73 8.85 10.99
#